data_AF-A0A7W6DAS4-F1
#
_entry.id   AF-A0A7W6DAS4-F1
#
_cell.length_a   1.000
_cell.length_b   1.000
_cell.length_c   1.000
_cell.angle_alpha   90.00
_cell.angle_beta   90.00
_cell.angle_gamma   90.00
#
_symmetry.space_group_name_H-M   'P 1'
#
loop_
_entity.id
_entity.type
_entity.pdbx_description
1 polymer ?
#
loop_
_entity_poly.entity_id
_entity_poly.type
_entity_poly.pdbx_seq_one_letter_code
_entity_poly.pdbx_strand_id
1 'polypeptide(L)'
;MGQTLQYDEVREVRLQLFYQRQTTSLMRKEAAARTVDEALSLAQDVRLPRLSVEFRLADDAEYLPGRWRLASGLGAAFENYVARLQEMEKIRFANSVIRGLTSAYHEAFDAVVEAAEALANLGWPVNWQQNIQTILEPTEYGLRDGKLVDRFSGLPERVMMGEELLLLGTVTYHRQSRSADDLASSFKPQTLTATNRALHEGIELHLRGDDDDLPAQFRYCSNWMPGKSGTSYRIAI
;
A
#
# COMPACT_ATOMS: atom_id res chain seq x y z
N MET A 1 40.05 23.27 19.31
CA MET A 1 40.12 22.02 18.52
C MET A 1 38.70 21.66 18.14
N GLY A 2 38.27 22.00 16.92
CA GLY A 2 36.93 21.68 16.43
C GLY A 2 36.90 20.23 15.97
N GLN A 3 36.06 19.40 16.60
CA GLN A 3 35.78 18.06 16.10
C GLN A 3 35.03 18.20 14.78
N THR A 4 35.67 17.82 13.68
CA THR A 4 35.02 17.65 12.39
C THR A 4 34.07 16.47 12.53
N LEU A 5 32.77 16.74 12.66
CA LEU A 5 31.70 15.74 12.57
C LEU A 5 31.82 15.08 11.18
N GLN A 6 32.43 13.89 11.13
CA GLN A 6 32.35 13.05 9.94
C GLN A 6 30.92 12.55 9.83
N TYR A 7 30.18 13.14 8.89
CA TYR A 7 28.88 12.64 8.49
C TYR A 7 29.09 11.32 7.75
N ASP A 8 28.47 10.27 8.25
CA ASP A 8 28.33 9.02 7.52
C ASP A 8 27.36 9.30 6.36
N GLU A 9 27.92 9.55 5.16
CA GLU A 9 27.14 9.85 3.95
C GLU A 9 26.04 8.81 3.70
N VAL A 10 26.29 7.54 4.04
CA VAL A 10 25.30 6.48 3.83
C VAL A 10 24.14 6.60 4.83
N ARG A 11 24.39 7.09 6.04
CA ARG A 11 23.36 7.41 7.04
C ARG A 11 22.57 8.65 6.63
N GLU A 12 23.23 9.71 6.19
CA GLU A 12 22.57 10.97 5.80
C GLU A 12 21.68 10.80 4.56
N VAL A 13 22.15 10.09 3.53
CA VAL A 13 21.35 9.75 2.35
C VAL A 13 20.10 8.94 2.76
N ARG A 14 20.25 8.00 3.70
CA ARG A 14 19.12 7.20 4.21
C ARG A 14 18.16 8.04 5.06
N LEU A 15 18.66 8.96 5.88
CA LEU A 15 17.84 9.86 6.69
C LEU A 15 17.03 10.82 5.79
N GLN A 16 17.67 11.34 4.75
CA GLN A 16 17.02 12.15 3.72
C GLN A 16 15.92 11.36 3.01
N LEU A 17 16.18 10.13 2.61
CA LEU A 17 15.17 9.23 2.04
C LEU A 17 14.04 8.97 3.04
N PHE A 18 14.34 8.73 4.32
CA PHE A 18 13.33 8.55 5.37
C PHE A 18 12.42 9.77 5.51
N TYR A 19 12.98 10.99 5.59
CA TYR A 19 12.18 12.21 5.69
C TYR A 19 11.38 12.47 4.41
N GLN A 20 11.99 12.27 3.24
CA GLN A 20 11.27 12.37 1.97
C GLN A 20 10.11 11.37 1.90
N ARG A 21 10.26 10.16 2.44
CA ARG A 21 9.21 9.14 2.53
C ARG A 21 8.10 9.55 3.50
N GLN A 22 8.45 10.06 4.68
CA GLN A 22 7.48 10.57 5.67
C GLN A 22 6.69 11.75 5.11
N THR A 23 7.37 12.71 4.46
CA THR A 23 6.71 13.82 3.76
C THR A 23 5.80 13.31 2.64
N THR A 24 6.23 12.31 1.87
CA THR A 24 5.39 11.70 0.82
C THR A 24 4.14 11.03 1.40
N SER A 25 4.26 10.28 2.50
CA SER A 25 3.12 9.67 3.21
C SER A 25 2.16 10.74 3.74
N LEU A 26 2.68 11.80 4.36
CA LEU A 26 1.87 12.90 4.89
C LEU A 26 1.17 13.70 3.77
N MET A 27 1.87 14.00 2.67
CA MET A 27 1.27 14.64 1.49
C MET A 27 0.19 13.76 0.86
N ARG A 28 0.37 12.43 0.83
CA ARG A 28 -0.69 11.50 0.40
C ARG A 28 -1.89 11.56 1.33
N LYS A 29 -1.69 11.59 2.66
CA LYS A 29 -2.77 11.72 3.65
C LYS A 29 -3.51 13.04 3.51
N GLU A 30 -2.80 14.14 3.29
CA GLU A 30 -3.38 15.47 3.09
C GLU A 30 -4.15 15.56 1.76
N ALA A 31 -3.58 15.05 0.66
CA ALA A 31 -4.24 15.00 -0.64
C ALA A 31 -5.47 14.07 -0.63
N ALA A 32 -5.40 12.96 0.10
CA ALA A 32 -6.51 12.04 0.27
C ALA A 32 -7.57 12.55 1.26
N ALA A 33 -7.24 13.43 2.20
CA ALA A 33 -8.16 13.88 3.26
C ALA A 33 -9.47 14.48 2.71
N ARG A 34 -9.43 15.16 1.56
CA ARG A 34 -10.63 15.72 0.90
C ARG A 34 -11.41 14.70 0.07
N THR A 35 -10.82 13.55 -0.26
CA THR A 35 -11.39 12.53 -1.15
C THR A 35 -11.79 11.25 -0.38
N VAL A 36 -11.36 11.13 0.88
CA VAL A 36 -11.67 10.00 1.78
C VAL A 36 -13.15 9.95 2.18
N ASP A 37 -13.88 11.06 2.09
CA ASP A 37 -15.34 11.08 2.36
C ASP A 37 -16.15 10.25 1.33
N GLU A 38 -15.73 10.20 0.06
CA GLU A 38 -16.30 9.28 -0.94
C GLU A 38 -15.74 7.85 -0.78
N ALA A 39 -14.50 7.72 -0.31
CA ALA A 39 -13.84 6.43 -0.03
C ALA A 39 -14.35 5.74 1.25
N LEU A 40 -15.23 6.37 2.04
CA LEU A 40 -15.96 5.67 3.11
C LEU A 40 -16.87 4.57 2.54
N SER A 41 -17.29 4.66 1.26
CA SER A 41 -17.91 3.56 0.51
C SER A 41 -16.92 2.44 0.12
N LEU A 42 -15.61 2.73 0.14
CA LEU A 42 -14.49 1.82 -0.13
C LEU A 42 -13.90 1.24 1.17
N ALA A 43 -14.64 1.28 2.28
CA ALA A 43 -14.24 0.82 3.60
C ALA A 43 -13.50 -0.53 3.66
N GLN A 44 -13.75 -1.40 2.69
CA GLN A 44 -13.21 -2.75 2.60
C GLN A 44 -11.90 -2.85 1.79
N ASP A 45 -11.43 -1.77 1.14
CA ASP A 45 -10.20 -1.81 0.37
C ASP A 45 -8.97 -1.83 1.29
N VAL A 46 -8.17 -2.90 1.16
CA VAL A 46 -6.88 -3.10 1.83
C VAL A 46 -5.90 -1.94 1.70
N ARG A 47 -6.05 -1.13 0.64
CA ARG A 47 -5.20 0.03 0.34
C ARG A 47 -5.48 1.24 1.21
N LEU A 48 -6.64 1.32 1.87
CA LEU A 48 -6.99 2.48 2.67
C LEU A 48 -6.34 2.43 4.05
N PRO A 49 -5.72 3.54 4.51
CA PRO A 49 -5.23 3.64 5.88
C PRO A 49 -6.41 3.68 6.86
N ARG A 50 -6.52 2.69 7.74
CA ARG A 50 -7.47 2.64 8.85
C ARG A 50 -6.76 2.37 10.17
N LEU A 51 -7.31 2.92 11.25
CA LEU A 51 -6.72 2.90 12.60
C LEU A 51 -7.13 1.65 13.41
N SER A 52 -7.96 0.78 12.85
CA SER A 52 -8.57 -0.39 13.52
C SER A 52 -8.21 -1.71 12.83
N VAL A 53 -8.32 -2.80 13.59
CA VAL A 53 -8.28 -4.16 13.02
C VAL A 53 -9.51 -4.35 12.13
N GLU A 54 -9.27 -4.62 10.84
CA GLU A 54 -10.36 -4.78 9.88
C GLU A 54 -10.75 -6.25 9.66
N PHE A 55 -12.05 -6.50 9.62
CA PHE A 55 -12.64 -7.77 9.24
C PHE A 55 -12.93 -7.81 7.75
N ARG A 56 -12.71 -8.96 7.13
CA ARG A 56 -13.03 -9.15 5.71
C ARG A 56 -14.47 -9.64 5.58
N LEU A 57 -15.30 -8.91 4.84
CA LEU A 57 -16.56 -9.45 4.34
C LEU A 57 -16.22 -10.30 3.12
N ALA A 58 -16.71 -11.54 3.06
CA ALA A 58 -16.48 -12.38 1.89
C ALA A 58 -17.28 -11.83 0.69
N ASP A 59 -16.63 -11.70 -0.47
CA ASP A 59 -17.23 -11.11 -1.68
C ASP A 59 -18.49 -11.87 -2.14
N ASP A 60 -18.59 -13.16 -1.80
CA ASP A 60 -19.70 -14.06 -2.16
C ASP A 60 -20.72 -14.22 -1.02
N ALA A 61 -20.51 -13.56 0.12
CA ALA A 61 -21.35 -13.72 1.29
C ALA A 61 -22.45 -12.67 1.30
N GLU A 62 -23.67 -13.08 0.95
CA GLU A 62 -24.87 -12.32 1.27
C GLU A 62 -24.85 -11.97 2.78
N TYR A 63 -25.00 -10.67 3.08
CA TYR A 63 -25.05 -10.20 4.46
C TYR A 63 -26.33 -10.74 5.11
N LEU A 64 -26.16 -11.78 5.92
CA LEU A 64 -27.24 -12.39 6.68
C LEU A 64 -27.06 -11.99 8.16
N PRO A 65 -27.95 -11.14 8.71
CA PRO A 65 -27.96 -10.84 10.14
C PRO A 65 -27.98 -12.13 10.96
N GLY A 66 -27.03 -12.29 11.89
CA GLY A 66 -26.91 -13.49 12.74
C GLY A 66 -26.09 -14.65 12.16
N ARG A 67 -25.45 -14.50 10.99
CA ARG A 67 -24.59 -15.54 10.37
C ARG A 67 -23.34 -15.87 11.17
N TRP A 68 -22.85 -14.93 11.97
CA TRP A 68 -21.62 -15.05 12.74
C TRP A 68 -21.87 -15.91 13.97
N ARG A 69 -21.73 -17.23 13.80
CA ARG A 69 -21.84 -18.17 14.92
C ARG A 69 -20.67 -17.94 15.87
N LEU A 70 -20.98 -17.83 17.17
CA LEU A 70 -19.97 -17.89 18.21
C LEU A 70 -19.35 -19.29 18.17
N ALA A 71 -18.15 -19.38 17.59
CA ALA A 71 -17.37 -20.60 17.58
C ALA A 71 -16.64 -20.76 18.92
N SER A 72 -16.54 -21.99 19.42
CA SER A 72 -15.69 -22.29 20.56
C SER A 72 -14.24 -21.91 20.24
N GLY A 73 -13.54 -21.26 21.18
CA GLY A 73 -12.17 -20.80 20.98
C GLY A 73 -12.02 -19.48 20.21
N LEU A 74 -13.10 -18.86 19.75
CA LEU A 74 -13.05 -17.60 18.99
C LEU A 74 -12.35 -16.47 19.76
N GLY A 75 -12.65 -16.30 21.05
CA GLY A 75 -12.02 -15.27 21.89
C GLY A 75 -10.49 -15.43 21.96
N ALA A 76 -10.02 -16.66 22.17
CA ALA A 76 -8.58 -16.95 22.21
C ALA A 76 -7.91 -16.75 20.85
N ALA A 77 -8.58 -17.10 19.75
CA ALA A 77 -8.08 -16.85 18.40
C ALA A 77 -7.94 -15.35 18.11
N PHE A 78 -8.91 -14.54 18.57
CA PHE A 78 -8.85 -13.08 18.47
C PHE A 78 -7.71 -12.48 19.27
N GLU A 79 -7.58 -12.85 20.54
CA GLU A 79 -6.52 -12.37 21.40
C GLU A 79 -5.15 -12.73 20.83
N ASN A 80 -5.00 -13.95 20.30
CA ASN A 80 -3.77 -14.37 19.62
C ASN A 80 -3.49 -13.50 18.39
N TYR A 81 -4.47 -13.27 17.53
CA TYR A 81 -4.29 -12.43 16.33
C TYR A 81 -3.86 -10.99 16.68
N VAL A 82 -4.54 -10.36 17.65
CA VAL A 82 -4.17 -9.03 18.12
C VAL A 82 -2.77 -9.02 18.75
N ALA A 83 -2.43 -10.04 19.53
CA ALA A 83 -1.10 -10.17 20.12
C ALA A 83 0.00 -10.26 19.04
N ARG A 84 -0.23 -10.99 17.94
CA ARG A 84 0.72 -11.08 16.81
C ARG A 84 0.88 -9.76 16.07
N LEU A 85 -0.20 -9.01 15.86
CA LEU A 85 -0.11 -7.66 15.29
C LEU A 85 0.72 -6.73 16.18
N GLN A 86 0.51 -6.76 17.50
CA GLN A 86 1.29 -5.98 18.46
C GLN A 86 2.77 -6.39 18.48
N GLU A 87 3.07 -7.68 18.37
CA GLU A 87 4.44 -8.20 18.27
C GLU A 87 5.14 -7.70 17.01
N MET A 88 4.47 -7.75 15.86
CA MET A 88 5.00 -7.20 14.61
C MET A 88 5.26 -5.69 14.72
N GLU A 89 4.36 -4.93 15.35
CA GLU A 89 4.58 -3.50 15.59
C GLU A 89 5.77 -3.23 16.53
N LYS A 90 5.95 -4.05 17.58
CA LYS A 90 7.12 -3.98 18.46
C LYS A 90 8.41 -4.26 17.70
N ILE A 91 8.44 -5.30 16.86
CA ILE A 91 9.59 -5.65 16.02
C ILE A 91 9.92 -4.51 15.07
N ARG A 92 8.91 -3.90 14.45
CA ARG A 92 9.06 -2.69 13.63
C ARG A 92 9.74 -1.57 14.40
N PHE A 93 9.26 -1.25 15.62
CA PHE A 93 9.85 -0.19 16.44
C PHE A 93 11.28 -0.52 16.90
N ALA A 94 11.51 -1.75 17.36
CA ALA A 94 12.81 -2.21 17.87
C ALA A 94 13.89 -2.26 16.78
N ASN A 95 13.48 -2.52 15.53
CA ASN A 95 14.37 -2.58 14.37
C ASN A 95 14.25 -1.33 13.47
N SER A 96 13.82 -0.20 14.04
CA SER A 96 13.86 1.12 13.38
C SER A 96 15.28 1.56 12.99
N VAL A 97 16.31 0.86 13.48
CA VAL A 97 17.71 1.06 13.11
C VAL A 97 18.09 0.11 11.98
N ILE A 98 18.57 0.71 10.89
CA ILE A 98 18.74 0.18 9.55
C ILE A 98 19.48 -1.17 9.49
N ARG A 99 18.73 -2.28 9.36
CA ARG A 99 19.28 -3.61 9.02
C ARG A 99 18.54 -4.35 7.89
N GLY A 100 17.62 -3.68 7.19
CA GLY A 100 16.78 -4.37 6.21
C GLY A 100 15.73 -5.27 6.89
N LEU A 101 15.01 -6.07 6.08
CA LEU A 101 14.14 -7.13 6.58
C LEU A 101 14.99 -8.22 7.27
N THR A 102 14.95 -8.26 8.60
CA THR A 102 15.52 -9.33 9.41
C THR A 102 14.63 -10.56 9.46
N SER A 103 15.16 -11.72 9.88
CA SER A 103 14.36 -12.93 10.12
C SER A 103 13.17 -12.68 11.06
N ALA A 104 13.37 -11.85 12.09
CA ALA A 104 12.30 -11.46 13.02
C ALA A 104 11.10 -10.79 12.34
N TYR A 105 11.29 -10.04 11.25
CA TYR A 105 10.16 -9.47 10.50
C TYR A 105 9.37 -10.56 9.79
N HIS A 106 10.07 -11.52 9.18
CA HIS A 106 9.43 -12.65 8.49
C HIS A 106 8.71 -13.57 9.48
N GLU A 107 9.33 -13.91 10.61
CA GLU A 107 8.70 -14.70 11.67
C GLU A 107 7.45 -14.03 12.23
N ALA A 108 7.50 -12.71 12.49
CA ALA A 108 6.34 -11.97 12.97
C ALA A 108 5.24 -11.86 11.91
N PHE A 109 5.61 -11.69 10.65
CA PHE A 109 4.68 -11.67 9.54
C PHE A 109 3.97 -13.02 9.39
N ASP A 110 4.72 -14.13 9.36
CA ASP A 110 4.18 -15.48 9.24
C ASP A 110 3.24 -15.79 10.41
N ALA A 111 3.59 -15.38 11.63
CA ALA A 111 2.73 -15.55 12.81
C ALA A 111 1.41 -14.76 12.71
N VAL A 112 1.41 -13.56 12.11
CA VAL A 112 0.17 -12.80 11.85
C VAL A 112 -0.69 -13.51 10.81
N VAL A 113 -0.09 -14.02 9.73
CA VAL A 113 -0.80 -14.75 8.67
C VAL A 113 -1.41 -16.04 9.22
N GLU A 114 -0.65 -16.84 9.98
CA GLU A 114 -1.14 -18.06 10.63
C GLU A 114 -2.32 -17.77 11.58
N ALA A 115 -2.22 -16.72 12.39
CA ALA A 115 -3.30 -16.32 13.29
C ALA A 115 -4.54 -15.81 12.52
N ALA A 116 -4.36 -15.16 11.37
CA ALA A 116 -5.45 -14.75 10.49
C ALA A 116 -6.15 -15.96 9.85
N GLU A 117 -5.40 -16.97 9.42
CA GLU A 117 -5.93 -18.22 8.87
C GLU A 117 -6.71 -19.00 9.93
N ALA A 118 -6.23 -19.04 11.18
CA ALA A 118 -6.96 -19.64 12.30
C ALA A 118 -8.32 -18.96 12.52
N LEU A 119 -8.38 -17.62 12.46
CA LEU A 119 -9.64 -16.88 12.54
C LEU A 119 -10.56 -17.15 11.33
N ALA A 120 -9.99 -17.21 10.12
CA ALA A 120 -10.74 -17.55 8.91
C ALA A 120 -11.37 -18.95 8.99
N ASN A 121 -10.65 -19.95 9.51
CA ASN A 121 -11.14 -21.31 9.74
C ASN A 121 -12.31 -21.38 10.73
N LEU A 122 -12.41 -20.41 11.65
CA LEU A 122 -13.54 -20.26 12.57
C LEU A 122 -14.72 -19.50 11.95
N GLY A 123 -14.62 -19.07 10.68
CA GLY A 123 -15.62 -18.27 9.99
C GLY A 123 -15.49 -16.77 10.22
N TRP A 124 -14.33 -16.30 10.72
CA TRP A 124 -14.05 -14.90 11.04
C TRP A 124 -12.85 -14.36 10.26
N PRO A 125 -12.88 -14.32 8.92
CA PRO A 125 -11.74 -13.85 8.15
C PRO A 125 -11.43 -12.37 8.47
N VAL A 126 -10.15 -12.08 8.69
CA VAL A 126 -9.64 -10.73 8.93
C VAL A 126 -8.88 -10.23 7.72
N ASN A 127 -8.86 -8.91 7.53
CA ASN A 127 -8.13 -8.29 6.44
C ASN A 127 -6.65 -8.10 6.80
N TRP A 128 -5.93 -9.20 6.98
CA TRP A 128 -4.57 -9.17 7.52
C TRP A 128 -3.60 -8.35 6.69
N GLN A 129 -3.76 -8.32 5.36
CA GLN A 129 -2.92 -7.51 4.47
C GLN A 129 -3.02 -6.02 4.81
N GLN A 130 -4.23 -5.52 5.08
CA GLN A 130 -4.45 -4.15 5.49
C GLN A 130 -3.83 -3.86 6.87
N ASN A 131 -4.09 -4.74 7.84
CA ASN A 131 -3.58 -4.57 9.20
C ASN A 131 -2.04 -4.52 9.22
N ILE A 132 -1.38 -5.40 8.43
CA ILE A 132 0.07 -5.38 8.26
C ILE A 132 0.53 -4.12 7.52
N GLN A 133 -0.15 -3.73 6.44
CA GLN A 133 0.21 -2.54 5.67
C GLN A 133 0.14 -1.27 6.52
N THR A 134 -0.82 -1.15 7.44
CA THR A 134 -0.89 -0.06 8.42
C THR A 134 0.34 -0.05 9.34
N ILE A 135 0.79 -1.21 9.82
CA ILE A 135 2.00 -1.31 10.66
C ILE A 135 3.23 -0.87 9.86
N LEU A 136 3.33 -1.29 8.59
CA LEU A 136 4.49 -1.05 7.74
C LEU A 136 4.48 0.31 7.03
N GLU A 137 3.35 1.02 6.97
CA GLU A 137 3.21 2.34 6.32
C GLU A 137 4.39 3.30 6.62
N PRO A 138 4.81 3.55 7.88
CA PRO A 138 5.89 4.48 8.17
C PRO A 138 7.30 3.95 7.85
N THR A 139 7.41 2.75 7.28
CA THR A 139 8.68 2.06 6.99
C THR A 139 8.98 2.01 5.50
N GLU A 140 10.17 1.52 5.15
CA GLU A 140 10.54 1.23 3.77
C GLU A 140 10.03 -0.12 3.28
N TYR A 141 9.37 -0.90 4.13
CA TYR A 141 8.85 -2.22 3.78
C TYR A 141 7.36 -2.16 3.50
N GLY A 142 6.86 -3.12 2.75
CA GLY A 142 5.43 -3.29 2.47
C GLY A 142 5.13 -4.70 1.98
N LEU A 143 3.91 -4.88 1.47
CA LEU A 143 3.46 -6.15 0.92
C LEU A 143 3.41 -6.11 -0.61
N ARG A 144 3.98 -7.15 -1.24
CA ARG A 144 3.79 -7.49 -2.67
C ARG A 144 3.57 -8.99 -2.77
N ASP A 145 2.55 -9.42 -3.51
CA ASP A 145 2.19 -10.84 -3.68
C ASP A 145 2.05 -11.61 -2.36
N GLY A 146 1.55 -10.94 -1.32
CA GLY A 146 1.43 -11.52 0.02
C GLY A 146 2.76 -11.76 0.72
N LYS A 147 3.86 -11.13 0.29
CA LYS A 147 5.19 -11.23 0.91
C LYS A 147 5.70 -9.87 1.36
N LEU A 148 6.50 -9.87 2.42
CA LEU A 148 7.26 -8.70 2.84
C LEU A 148 8.35 -8.38 1.81
N VAL A 149 8.39 -7.12 1.38
CA VAL A 149 9.40 -6.60 0.45
C VAL A 149 9.91 -5.24 0.91
N ASP A 150 11.12 -4.88 0.50
CA ASP A 150 11.59 -3.50 0.49
C ASP A 150 10.89 -2.75 -0.67
N ARG A 151 10.15 -1.69 -0.35
CA ARG A 151 9.40 -0.88 -1.32
C ARG A 151 10.30 -0.15 -2.31
N PHE A 152 11.58 0.05 -1.99
CA PHE A 152 12.50 0.92 -2.74
C PHE A 152 13.73 0.21 -3.30
N SER A 153 13.97 -1.02 -2.89
CA SER A 153 15.06 -1.85 -3.42
C SER A 153 14.55 -2.87 -4.44
N GLY A 154 15.34 -3.15 -5.48
CA GLY A 154 15.03 -4.20 -6.47
C GLY A 154 13.69 -3.99 -7.17
N LEU A 155 13.44 -2.78 -7.67
CA LEU A 155 12.18 -2.43 -8.32
C LEU A 155 11.98 -3.26 -9.59
N PRO A 156 10.88 -4.03 -9.70
CA PRO A 156 10.60 -4.79 -10.91
C PRO A 156 10.36 -3.84 -12.08
N GLU A 157 10.74 -4.28 -13.28
CA GLU A 157 10.52 -3.49 -14.51
C GLU A 157 9.03 -3.24 -14.78
N ARG A 158 8.16 -4.14 -14.32
CA ARG A 158 6.71 -4.07 -14.53
C ARG A 158 5.95 -4.46 -13.27
N VAL A 159 4.82 -3.79 -13.06
CA VAL A 159 3.91 -4.04 -11.93
C VAL A 159 2.47 -3.87 -12.38
N MET A 160 1.54 -4.51 -11.69
CA MET A 160 0.12 -4.17 -11.82
C MET A 160 -0.19 -2.94 -10.98
N MET A 161 -0.97 -2.01 -11.53
CA MET A 161 -1.35 -0.77 -10.83
C MET A 161 -1.97 -1.05 -9.46
N GLY A 162 -2.85 -2.04 -9.37
CA GLY A 162 -3.48 -2.44 -8.11
C GLY A 162 -2.50 -2.88 -7.03
N GLU A 163 -1.48 -3.66 -7.42
CA GLU A 163 -0.44 -4.18 -6.53
C GLU A 163 0.51 -3.08 -6.05
N GLU A 164 0.89 -2.16 -6.93
CA GLU A 164 1.73 -1.03 -6.52
C GLU A 164 0.97 -0.07 -5.61
N LEU A 165 -0.33 0.17 -5.86
CA LEU A 165 -1.19 0.92 -4.95
C LEU A 165 -1.29 0.25 -3.57
N LEU A 166 -1.40 -1.08 -3.52
CA LEU A 166 -1.36 -1.86 -2.28
C LEU A 166 -0.03 -1.69 -1.54
N LEU A 167 1.08 -1.87 -2.26
CA LEU A 167 2.42 -1.70 -1.70
C LEU A 167 2.62 -0.30 -1.10
N LEU A 168 2.07 0.72 -1.74
CA LEU A 168 2.13 2.12 -1.32
C LEU A 168 1.09 2.49 -0.25
N GLY A 169 0.14 1.61 0.07
CA GLY A 169 -0.95 1.89 1.00
C GLY A 169 -1.81 3.07 0.56
N THR A 170 -2.13 3.16 -0.73
CA THR A 170 -2.93 4.25 -1.27
C THR A 170 -3.91 3.78 -2.33
N VAL A 171 -5.00 4.51 -2.49
CA VAL A 171 -5.97 4.33 -3.60
C VAL A 171 -5.79 5.42 -4.66
N THR A 172 -4.84 6.34 -4.48
CA THR A 172 -4.66 7.48 -5.37
C THR A 172 -3.60 7.16 -6.42
N TYR A 173 -3.97 7.31 -7.69
CA TYR A 173 -3.07 7.29 -8.83
C TYR A 173 -3.20 8.59 -9.61
N HIS A 174 -2.32 8.83 -10.57
CA HIS A 174 -2.36 10.04 -11.38
C HIS A 174 -2.65 9.71 -12.83
N ARG A 175 -3.50 10.51 -13.46
CA ARG A 175 -3.85 10.36 -14.87
C ARG A 175 -3.44 11.59 -15.66
N GLN A 176 -2.83 11.36 -16.81
CA GLN A 176 -2.56 12.38 -17.80
C GLN A 176 -3.35 12.07 -19.07
N SER A 177 -3.96 13.09 -19.66
CA SER A 177 -4.64 12.97 -20.94
C SER A 177 -3.82 13.64 -22.04
N ARG A 178 -4.01 13.19 -23.27
CA ARG A 178 -3.38 13.74 -24.47
C ARG A 178 -4.44 13.93 -25.55
N SER A 179 -4.50 15.12 -26.12
CA SER A 179 -5.44 15.45 -27.19
C SER A 179 -5.03 14.77 -28.51
N ALA A 180 -5.89 14.88 -29.53
CA ALA A 180 -5.57 14.41 -30.88
C ALA A 180 -4.40 15.19 -31.51
N ASP A 181 -4.14 16.42 -31.04
CA ASP A 181 -3.01 17.27 -31.46
C ASP A 181 -1.72 16.97 -30.68
N ASP A 182 -1.65 15.82 -30.00
CA ASP A 182 -0.52 15.34 -29.20
C ASP A 182 -0.15 16.23 -28.00
N LEU A 183 -1.02 17.16 -27.60
CA LEU A 183 -0.82 18.02 -26.44
C LEU A 183 -1.22 17.29 -25.15
N ALA A 184 -0.24 17.05 -24.28
CA ALA A 184 -0.45 16.42 -22.98
C ALA A 184 -0.89 17.43 -21.90
N SER A 185 -1.88 17.07 -21.09
CA SER A 185 -2.32 17.85 -19.94
C SER A 185 -1.37 17.70 -18.76
N SER A 186 -1.58 18.48 -17.68
CA SER A 186 -1.00 18.12 -16.39
C SER A 186 -1.57 16.81 -15.86
N PHE A 187 -0.79 16.12 -15.02
CA PHE A 187 -1.26 14.97 -14.26
C PHE A 187 -2.31 15.41 -13.24
N LYS A 188 -3.44 14.71 -13.22
CA LYS A 188 -4.51 14.92 -12.24
C LYS A 188 -4.61 13.71 -11.32
N PRO A 189 -4.67 13.90 -10.00
CA PRO A 189 -4.92 12.80 -9.08
C PRO A 189 -6.31 12.20 -9.34
N GLN A 190 -6.41 10.89 -9.20
CA GLN A 190 -7.62 10.10 -9.34
C GLN A 190 -7.63 9.07 -8.22
N THR A 191 -8.82 8.85 -7.66
CA THR A 191 -9.04 7.81 -6.65
C THR A 191 -9.54 6.55 -7.32
N LEU A 192 -8.99 5.41 -6.94
CA LEU A 192 -9.49 4.10 -7.34
C LEU A 192 -10.80 3.82 -6.59
N THR A 193 -11.91 4.13 -7.23
CA THR A 193 -13.27 3.88 -6.72
C THR A 193 -13.78 2.53 -7.20
N ALA A 194 -14.87 2.03 -6.59
CA ALA A 194 -15.49 0.77 -7.01
C ALA A 194 -15.86 0.81 -8.51
N THR A 195 -16.27 1.98 -9.01
CA THR A 195 -16.67 2.20 -10.40
C THR A 195 -15.52 2.11 -11.39
N ASN A 196 -14.32 2.57 -11.04
CA ASN A 196 -13.17 2.58 -11.95
C ASN A 196 -12.13 1.49 -11.65
N ARG A 197 -12.28 0.76 -10.55
CA ARG A 197 -11.38 -0.33 -10.14
C ARG A 197 -11.23 -1.36 -11.25
N ALA A 198 -12.34 -1.91 -11.77
CA ALA A 198 -12.30 -2.90 -12.83
C ALA A 198 -11.63 -2.40 -14.14
N LEU A 199 -11.62 -1.09 -14.37
CA LEU A 199 -11.02 -0.50 -15.57
C LEU A 199 -9.52 -0.29 -15.41
N HIS A 200 -9.05 0.06 -14.21
CA HIS A 200 -7.69 0.55 -14.02
C HIS A 200 -6.80 -0.35 -13.15
N GLU A 201 -7.37 -1.12 -12.24
CA GLU A 201 -6.61 -1.96 -11.31
C GLU A 201 -5.70 -2.96 -12.02
N GLY A 202 -6.19 -3.53 -13.11
CA GLY A 202 -5.48 -4.48 -13.96
C GLY A 202 -4.51 -3.85 -14.97
N ILE A 203 -4.24 -2.54 -14.89
CA ILE A 203 -3.31 -1.90 -15.84
C ILE A 203 -1.87 -2.21 -15.44
N GLU A 204 -1.11 -2.76 -16.39
CA GLU A 204 0.34 -2.92 -16.25
C GLU A 204 1.03 -1.56 -16.36
N LEU A 205 1.93 -1.30 -15.41
CA LEU A 205 2.82 -0.14 -15.40
C LEU A 205 4.26 -0.63 -15.58
N HIS A 206 5.06 0.14 -16.30
CA HIS A 206 6.50 -0.07 -16.41
C HIS A 206 7.25 0.94 -15.53
N LEU A 207 8.41 0.52 -15.03
CA LEU A 207 9.32 1.37 -14.28
C LEU A 207 9.76 2.53 -15.19
N ARG A 208 9.73 3.75 -14.65
CA ARG A 208 10.13 4.95 -15.38
C ARG A 208 11.53 4.79 -15.98
N GLY A 209 11.64 4.99 -17.30
CA GLY A 209 12.88 5.16 -18.02
C GLY A 209 13.27 6.63 -18.17
N ASP A 210 14.50 6.89 -18.64
CA ASP A 210 15.01 8.25 -18.87
C ASP A 210 14.28 8.98 -20.02
N ASP A 211 13.71 8.22 -20.96
CA ASP A 211 12.96 8.75 -22.10
C ASP A 211 11.49 9.07 -21.77
N ASP A 212 11.04 8.70 -20.57
CA ASP A 212 9.69 9.03 -20.14
C ASP A 212 9.63 10.49 -19.70
N ASP A 213 8.82 11.30 -20.40
CA ASP A 213 8.46 12.66 -19.99
C ASP A 213 7.53 12.61 -18.74
N LEU A 214 8.09 12.15 -17.62
CA LEU A 214 7.42 11.95 -16.34
C LEU A 214 8.09 12.80 -15.26
N PRO A 215 7.29 13.52 -14.46
CA PRO A 215 7.80 14.15 -13.25
C PRO A 215 8.52 13.15 -12.33
N ALA A 216 9.60 13.61 -11.70
CA ALA A 216 10.48 12.77 -10.90
C ALA A 216 9.79 12.06 -9.71
N GLN A 217 8.62 12.56 -9.27
CA GLN A 217 7.84 11.93 -8.21
C GLN A 217 7.16 10.62 -8.63
N PHE A 218 6.93 10.40 -9.92
CA PHE A 218 6.33 9.15 -10.40
C PHE A 218 7.41 8.12 -10.66
N ARG A 219 7.18 6.93 -10.12
CA ARG A 219 8.07 5.78 -10.26
C ARG A 219 7.66 4.90 -11.44
N TYR A 220 6.37 4.70 -11.62
CA TYR A 220 5.81 3.81 -12.64
C TYR A 220 4.86 4.56 -13.55
N CYS A 221 4.78 4.15 -14.82
CA CYS A 221 3.76 4.66 -15.73
C CYS A 221 3.23 3.60 -16.69
N SER A 222 2.04 3.81 -17.20
CA SER A 222 1.48 2.98 -18.25
C SER A 222 1.89 3.52 -19.63
N ASN A 223 1.80 2.65 -20.64
CA ASN A 223 1.72 3.12 -22.02
C ASN A 223 0.50 4.04 -22.23
N TRP A 224 0.52 4.83 -23.30
CA TRP A 224 -0.66 5.58 -23.73
C TRP A 224 -1.78 4.61 -24.14
N MET A 225 -2.93 4.74 -23.48
CA MET A 225 -4.13 3.97 -23.72
C MET A 225 -5.17 4.82 -24.46
N PRO A 226 -6.04 4.19 -25.28
CA PRO A 226 -7.09 4.89 -25.98
C PRO A 226 -8.14 5.46 -25.01
N GLY A 227 -8.41 6.76 -25.13
CA GLY A 227 -9.45 7.48 -24.41
C GLY A 227 -10.71 7.72 -25.27
N LYS A 228 -11.57 8.64 -24.82
CA LYS A 228 -12.79 9.02 -25.55
C LYS A 228 -12.48 10.07 -26.62
N SER A 229 -13.21 10.04 -27.73
CA SER A 229 -13.17 11.10 -28.76
C SER A 229 -11.76 11.39 -29.32
N GLY A 230 -10.97 10.36 -29.61
CA GLY A 230 -9.62 10.50 -30.16
C GLY A 230 -8.55 10.97 -29.15
N THR A 231 -8.92 11.15 -27.88
CA THR A 231 -7.94 11.39 -26.82
C THR A 231 -7.23 10.10 -26.43
N SER A 232 -6.00 10.20 -25.94
CA SER A 232 -5.30 9.12 -25.26
C SER A 232 -5.08 9.49 -23.79
N TYR A 233 -4.83 8.51 -22.93
CA TYR A 233 -4.44 8.78 -21.55
C TYR A 233 -3.42 7.77 -21.06
N ARG A 234 -2.64 8.16 -20.05
CA ARG A 234 -1.75 7.26 -19.31
C ARG A 234 -1.93 7.44 -17.82
N ILE A 235 -1.51 6.44 -17.06
CA ILE A 235 -1.54 6.40 -15.62
C ILE A 235 -0.11 6.44 -15.09
N ALA A 236 0.11 7.13 -13.97
CA ALA A 236 1.37 7.17 -13.26
C ALA A 236 1.17 7.04 -11.76
N ILE A 237 2.13 6.40 -11.10
CA ILE A 237 2.20 6.19 -9.65
C ILE A 237 3.59 6.57 -9.15
#